data_AF-A0A6L9LWE1-F1
#
_entry.id   AF-A0A6L9LWE1-F1
#
_cell.length_a   1.000
_cell.length_b   1.000
_cell.length_c   1.000
_cell.angle_alpha   90.00
_cell.angle_beta   90.00
_cell.angle_gamma   90.00
#
_symmetry.space_group_name_H-M   'P 1'
#
loop_
_entity.id
_entity.type
_entity.pdbx_description
1 polymer ?
#
loop_
_entity_poly.entity_id
_entity_poly.type
_entity_poly.pdbx_seq_one_letter_code
_entity_poly.pdbx_strand_id
1 'polypeptide(L)' 'MGGFGVWELLIILVIVLVIFGAKKLPEIGGGIGKAISNFKRATSEPDEIDVTPKDDTNEKKKEN' A
#
# COMPACT_ATOMS: atom_id res chain seq x y z
N MET A 1 21.00 13.61 24.06
CA MET A 1 21.42 12.74 22.94
C MET A 1 20.15 12.32 22.20
N GLY A 2 19.50 13.22 21.47
CA GLY A 2 19.92 13.63 20.12
C GLY A 2 19.38 12.64 19.10
N GLY A 3 18.07 12.37 19.12
CA GLY A 3 17.41 11.50 18.14
C GLY A 3 17.23 12.24 16.82
N PHE A 4 17.34 11.52 15.70
CA PHE A 4 17.06 12.07 14.37
C PHE A 4 15.70 12.76 14.36
N GLY A 5 15.72 14.08 14.17
CA GLY A 5 14.51 14.88 14.08
C GLY A 5 13.76 14.58 12.79
N VAL A 6 12.48 14.93 12.78
CA VAL A 6 11.65 14.92 11.56
C VAL A 6 12.31 15.76 10.45
N TRP A 7 13.03 16.82 10.83
CA TRP A 7 13.77 17.68 9.91
C TRP A 7 14.94 16.98 9.22
N GLU A 8 15.79 16.23 9.94
CA GLU A 8 16.85 15.45 9.30
C GLU A 8 16.30 14.35 8.38
N LEU A 9 15.23 13.66 8.80
CA LEU A 9 14.59 12.65 7.96
C LEU A 9 14.03 13.25 6.66
N LEU A 10 13.46 14.46 6.70
CA LEU A 10 13.00 15.18 5.51
C LEU A 10 14.15 15.53 4.56
N ILE A 11 15.29 15.99 5.08
CA ILE A 11 16.47 16.28 4.26
C ILE A 11 16.97 15.02 3.56
N ILE A 12 17.06 13.90 4.28
CA ILE A 12 17.48 12.60 3.71
C ILE A 12 16.48 12.16 2.64
N LEU A 13 15.17 12.28 2.90
CA LEU A 13 14.13 11.95 1.93
C LEU A 13 14.28 12.76 0.64
N VAL A 14 14.56 14.06 0.73
CA VAL A 14 14.79 14.92 -0.44
C VAL A 14 16.00 14.45 -1.23
N ILE A 15 17.12 14.12 -0.57
CA ILE A 15 18.32 13.60 -1.27
C ILE A 15 18.00 12.29 -2.02
N VAL A 16 17.32 11.36 -1.35
CA VAL A 16 16.88 10.10 -1.97
C VAL A 16 15.96 10.37 -3.17
N LEU A 17 15.01 11.31 -3.05
CA LEU A 17 14.13 11.69 -4.15
C LEU A 17 14.87 12.32 -5.33
N VAL A 18 15.97 13.04 -5.09
CA VAL A 18 16.80 13.60 -6.18
C VAL A 18 17.55 12.49 -6.92
N ILE A 19 18.11 11.52 -6.19
CA ILE A 19 18.88 10.41 -6.79
C ILE A 19 17.96 9.44 -7.54
N PHE A 20 16.87 9.01 -6.92
CA PHE A 20 15.97 8.00 -7.49
C PHE A 20 14.85 8.60 -8.35
N GLY A 21 14.56 9.89 -8.18
CA GLY A 21 13.43 10.57 -8.78
C GLY A 21 12.11 10.37 -8.01
N ALA A 22 11.27 11.40 -7.98
CA ALA A 22 9.97 11.36 -7.28
C ALA A 22 8.98 10.31 -7.83
N LYS A 23 9.18 9.84 -9.06
CA LYS A 23 8.34 8.78 -9.67
C LYS A 23 8.67 7.38 -9.17
N LYS A 24 9.90 7.10 -8.74
CA LYS A 24 10.32 5.73 -8.42
C LYS A 24 9.88 5.25 -7.04
N LEU A 25 9.79 6.16 -6.07
CA LEU A 25 9.25 5.81 -4.74
C LEU A 25 7.80 5.28 -4.79
N PRO A 26 6.82 5.93 -5.44
CA PRO A 26 5.47 5.42 -5.53
C PRO A 26 5.35 4.18 -6.43
N GLU A 27 6.16 4.09 -7.49
CA GLU A 27 6.24 2.92 -8.37
C GLU A 27 6.62 1.65 -7.58
N ILE A 28 7.65 1.74 -6.73
CA ILE A 28 8.10 0.63 -5.88
C ILE A 28 7.17 0.45 -4.67
N GLY A 29 6.71 1.55 -4.08
CA GLY A 29 5.81 1.56 -2.91
C GLY A 29 4.46 0.91 -3.17
N GLY A 30 3.92 1.03 -4.39
CA GLY A 30 2.67 0.35 -4.76
C GLY A 30 2.78 -1.17 -4.72
N GLY A 31 3.90 -1.73 -5.19
CA GLY A 31 4.17 -3.17 -5.15
C GLY A 31 4.40 -3.68 -3.73
N ILE A 32 5.25 -2.99 -2.97
CA ILE A 32 5.56 -3.33 -1.57
C ILE A 32 4.31 -3.17 -0.69
N GLY A 33 3.52 -2.12 -0.88
CA GLY A 33 2.30 -1.88 -0.11
C GLY A 33 1.25 -2.96 -0.30
N LYS A 34 1.06 -3.44 -1.54
CA LYS A 34 0.20 -4.61 -1.83
C LYS A 34 0.73 -5.88 -1.18
N ALA A 35 2.04 -6.12 -1.26
CA ALA A 35 2.67 -7.28 -0.63
C ALA A 35 2.50 -7.27 0.91
N ILE A 36 2.76 -6.14 1.56
CA ILE A 36 2.57 -5.98 3.01
C ILE A 36 1.09 -6.10 3.38
N SER A 37 0.17 -5.54 2.59
CA SER A 37 -1.27 -5.66 2.83
C SER A 37 -1.74 -7.11 2.76
N ASN A 38 -1.33 -7.85 1.74
CA ASN A 38 -1.65 -9.27 1.58
C ASN A 38 -1.00 -10.13 2.66
N PHE A 39 0.26 -9.85 3.03
CA PHE A 39 0.95 -10.52 4.12
C PHE A 39 0.24 -10.29 5.45
N LYS A 40 -0.16 -9.05 5.74
CA LYS A 40 -0.90 -8.71 6.95
C LYS A 40 -2.24 -9.43 7.02
N ARG A 41 -2.98 -9.52 5.91
CA ARG A 41 -4.25 -10.27 5.81
C ARG A 41 -4.03 -11.76 6.11
N ALA A 42 -3.10 -12.40 5.40
CA ALA A 42 -2.77 -13.80 5.58
C ALA A 42 -2.25 -14.14 7.00
N THR A 43 -1.58 -13.21 7.67
CA THR A 43 -1.14 -13.39 9.07
C THR A 43 -2.24 -13.08 10.09
N SER A 44 -3.19 -12.21 9.77
CA SER A 44 -4.23 -11.76 10.72
C SER A 44 -5.53 -12.56 10.61
N GLU A 45 -5.76 -13.27 9.50
CA GLU A 45 -6.89 -14.17 9.31
C GLU A 45 -6.47 -15.60 9.70
N PRO A 46 -6.94 -16.14 10.84
CA PRO A 46 -6.78 -17.56 11.13
C PRO A 46 -7.69 -18.37 10.20
N ASP A 47 -7.10 -19.11 9.25
CA ASP A 47 -7.71 -20.16 8.41
C ASP A 47 -9.23 -20.07 8.15
N GLU A 48 -9.72 -18.94 7.62
CA GLU A 48 -11.03 -18.91 6.98
C GLU A 48 -10.78 -18.89 5.47
N ILE A 49 -10.97 -20.06 4.84
CA ILE A 49 -11.06 -20.16 3.39
C ILE A 49 -12.30 -19.35 2.98
N ASP A 50 -12.09 -18.09 2.58
CA ASP A 50 -13.15 -17.26 2.02
C ASP A 50 -13.49 -17.79 0.61
N VAL A 51 -14.48 -18.68 0.56
CA VAL A 51 -15.05 -19.24 -0.67
C VAL A 51 -16.07 -18.31 -1.31
N THR A 52 -16.20 -17.06 -0.85
CA THR A 52 -17.18 -16.12 -1.42
C THR A 52 -16.71 -15.67 -2.79
N PRO A 53 -17.42 -16.00 -3.90
CA PRO A 53 -17.15 -15.39 -5.18
C PRO A 53 -17.41 -13.88 -5.03
N LYS A 54 -16.43 -13.05 -5.42
CA LYS A 54 -16.69 -11.63 -5.63
C LYS A 54 -17.62 -11.53 -6.83
N ASP A 55 -18.91 -11.59 -6.54
CA ASP A 55 -19.99 -11.42 -7.51
C ASP A 55 -19.94 -9.98 -8.02
N ASP A 56 -19.45 -9.84 -9.26
CA ASP A 56 -19.67 -8.70 -10.14
C ASP A 56 -21.17 -8.60 -10.49
N THR A 57 -22.02 -8.27 -9.51
CA THR A 57 -23.44 -7.98 -9.77
C THR A 57 -23.94 -6.82 -8.91
N ASN A 58 -23.56 -5.59 -9.28
CA ASN A 58 -24.40 -4.43 -8.99
C ASN A 58 -24.24 -3.33 -10.04
N GLU A 59 -24.66 -3.63 -11.26
CA GLU A 59 -25.10 -2.59 -12.19
C GLU A 59 -26.46 -2.94 -12.79
N LYS A 60 -27.39 -1.98 -12.63
CA LYS A 60 -28.68 -1.79 -13.31
C LYS A 60 -29.94 -2.35 -12.63
N LYS A 61 -30.25 -1.73 -11.50
CA LYS A 61 -31.59 -1.20 -11.21
C LYS A 61 -31.88 -0.01 -12.15
N LYS A 62 -32.62 -0.24 -13.25
CA LYS A 62 -33.45 0.74 -13.98
C LYS A 62 -34.55 -0.07 -14.70
N GLU A 63 -35.74 -0.16 -14.11
CA GLU A 63 -36.89 0.74 -14.32
C GLU A 63 -37.60 0.46 -15.65
N ASN A 64 -38.90 0.14 -15.51
CA ASN A 64 -39.97 -0.14 -16.49
C ASN A 64 -40.24 -1.61 -16.83
#